data_AF-A0A6G0HGT7-F1
#
_entry.id   AF-A0A6G0HGT7-F1
#
_cell.length_a   1.000
_cell.length_b   1.000
_cell.length_c   1.000
_cell.angle_alpha   90.00
_cell.angle_beta   90.00
_cell.angle_gamma   90.00
#
_symmetry.space_group_name_H-M   'P 1'
#
loop_
_entity.id
_entity.type
_entity.pdbx_description
1 polymer ?
#
loop_
_entity_poly.entity_id
_entity_poly.type
_entity_poly.pdbx_seq_one_letter_code
_entity_poly.pdbx_strand_id
1 'polypeptide(L)'
;MLVKENMALRKRISNLEKPTVGIEASCQVVAKQIHQDVKHLDQDQPWPPLPTELDSYSSVPSSVKSLLSCLLPGTGEKEQQLRDSFCMDLVYAISHVKVKTSKHIILAFAVKSLTGNVNLIRILNRFGHCVSYSMLDEIDTSLCLHKLGQDGGITPDQVKPYVPTALGCDNIDRLEETLTGCGTSHRVNGIAVQPRVFGPELPKPARDVPKSKQRTVSVSLPALPVYAVGTRCGPPTRSYVEVKTDICADALKKNFIWLLCRLHSATNQSVPSWTGYNILASNSVDVIPSVVSYLPTINAPATQMATVHEILLQSEKIMNSLHISNMSVTFDQALYCKVTEILWHIETGFPTLCQDLECFTPSVCSWV
;
A
#
# COMPACT_ATOMS: atom_id res chain seq x y z
N MET A 1 32.87 74.32 -2.83
CA MET A 1 32.80 72.85 -3.05
C MET A 1 31.65 72.24 -2.25
N LEU A 2 31.61 72.45 -0.93
CA LEU A 2 30.55 72.00 -0.01
C LEU A 2 29.10 72.30 -0.41
N VAL A 3 28.80 73.48 -0.98
CA VAL A 3 27.42 73.85 -1.36
C VAL A 3 26.87 73.02 -2.53
N LYS A 4 27.74 72.66 -3.49
CA LYS A 4 27.36 71.79 -4.62
C LYS A 4 27.10 70.36 -4.16
N GLU A 5 27.93 69.86 -3.24
CA GLU A 5 27.73 68.53 -2.63
C GLU A 5 26.47 68.50 -1.77
N ASN A 6 26.17 69.56 -1.02
CA ASN A 6 24.94 69.66 -0.23
C ASN A 6 23.68 69.70 -1.12
N MET A 7 23.72 70.41 -2.25
CA MET A 7 22.64 70.37 -3.25
C MET A 7 22.49 68.99 -3.89
N ALA A 8 23.61 68.33 -4.22
CA ALA A 8 23.58 66.98 -4.79
C ALA A 8 23.02 65.96 -3.78
N LEU A 9 23.37 66.09 -2.50
CA LEU A 9 22.85 65.27 -1.41
C LEU A 9 21.36 65.54 -1.18
N ARG A 10 20.92 66.79 -1.15
CA ARG A 10 19.49 67.13 -1.04
C ARG A 10 18.68 66.61 -2.23
N LYS A 11 19.25 66.63 -3.44
CA LYS A 11 18.62 66.05 -4.63
C LYS A 11 18.58 64.52 -4.58
N ARG A 12 19.59 63.87 -3.98
CA ARG A 12 19.59 62.42 -3.72
C ARG A 12 18.59 62.03 -2.64
N ILE A 13 18.50 62.78 -1.55
CA ILE A 13 17.52 62.59 -0.47
C ILE A 13 16.10 62.78 -1.02
N SER A 14 15.84 63.84 -1.77
CA SER A 14 14.55 64.07 -2.44
C SER A 14 14.19 62.96 -3.45
N ASN A 15 15.18 62.34 -4.10
CA ASN A 15 14.97 61.18 -4.97
C ASN A 15 14.75 59.85 -4.21
N LEU A 16 15.25 59.75 -2.97
CA LEU A 16 15.03 58.62 -2.06
C LEU A 16 13.72 58.77 -1.27
N GLU A 17 13.27 60.00 -1.07
CA GLU A 17 11.95 60.41 -0.52
C GLU A 17 10.84 60.40 -1.57
N LYS A 18 11.05 59.75 -2.73
CA LYS A 18 9.89 59.29 -3.51
C LYS A 18 9.02 58.45 -2.57
N PRO A 19 7.70 58.64 -2.57
CA PRO A 19 6.83 57.92 -1.66
C PRO A 19 7.19 56.45 -1.77
N THR A 20 7.50 55.84 -0.62
CA THR A 20 7.49 54.40 -0.41
C THR A 20 6.56 53.81 -1.44
N VAL A 21 7.07 53.00 -2.38
CA VAL A 21 6.23 52.27 -3.33
C VAL A 21 5.09 51.73 -2.50
N GLY A 22 3.88 52.28 -2.71
CA GLY A 22 2.80 52.14 -1.73
C GLY A 22 2.67 50.67 -1.38
N ILE A 23 2.43 50.34 -0.10
CA ILE A 23 2.35 48.95 0.35
C ILE A 23 1.47 48.13 -0.61
N GLU A 24 0.38 48.74 -1.11
CA GLU A 24 -0.49 48.21 -2.15
C GLU A 24 0.21 47.90 -3.49
N ALA A 25 1.01 48.82 -4.02
CA ALA A 25 1.77 48.63 -5.26
C ALA A 25 2.81 47.50 -5.12
N SER A 26 3.48 47.41 -3.96
CA SER A 26 4.40 46.32 -3.66
C SER A 26 3.67 44.97 -3.57
N CYS A 27 2.51 44.93 -2.88
CA CYS A 27 1.66 43.75 -2.82
C CYS A 27 1.18 43.30 -4.21
N GLN A 28 0.80 44.24 -5.08
CA GLN A 28 0.40 43.91 -6.45
C GLN A 28 1.54 43.31 -7.28
N VAL A 29 2.77 43.80 -7.11
CA VAL A 29 3.95 43.23 -7.79
C VAL A 29 4.21 41.81 -7.32
N VAL A 30 4.21 41.57 -6.00
CA VAL A 30 4.40 40.22 -5.43
C VAL A 30 3.28 39.27 -5.87
N ALA A 31 2.02 39.72 -5.83
CA ALA A 31 0.88 38.92 -6.27
C ALA A 31 0.96 38.54 -7.76
N LYS A 32 1.38 39.48 -8.63
CA LYS A 32 1.60 39.21 -10.05
C LYS A 32 2.70 38.18 -10.28
N GLN A 33 3.81 38.29 -9.55
CA GLN A 33 4.90 37.34 -9.64
C GLN A 33 4.45 35.94 -9.22
N ILE A 34 3.80 35.82 -8.06
CA ILE A 34 3.28 34.53 -7.58
C ILE A 34 2.28 33.93 -8.58
N HIS A 35 1.39 34.75 -9.13
CA HIS A 35 0.43 34.27 -10.13
C HIS A 35 1.12 33.76 -11.40
N GLN A 36 2.15 34.44 -11.87
CA GLN A 36 2.96 34.00 -13.01
C GLN A 36 3.67 32.69 -12.70
N ASP A 37 4.34 32.60 -11.56
CA ASP A 37 5.09 31.40 -11.16
C ASP A 37 4.18 30.17 -11.04
N VAL A 38 2.98 30.32 -10.48
CA VAL A 38 1.99 29.24 -10.42
C VAL A 38 1.45 28.89 -11.81
N LYS A 39 1.26 29.87 -12.70
CA LYS A 39 0.80 29.62 -14.07
C LYS A 39 1.85 28.91 -14.92
N HIS A 40 3.14 29.13 -14.62
CA HIS A 40 4.29 28.47 -15.25
C HIS A 40 4.56 27.06 -14.71
N LEU A 41 3.89 26.64 -13.62
CA LEU A 41 3.90 25.23 -13.24
C LEU A 41 3.32 24.38 -14.36
N ASP A 42 3.90 23.21 -14.56
CA ASP A 42 3.38 22.25 -15.51
C ASP A 42 1.94 21.88 -15.14
N GLN A 43 1.02 22.12 -16.08
CA GLN A 43 -0.40 21.80 -15.92
C GLN A 43 -0.68 20.37 -16.37
N ASP A 44 0.23 19.76 -17.13
CA ASP A 44 0.15 18.38 -17.60
C ASP A 44 0.76 17.46 -16.55
N GLN A 45 -0.01 17.27 -15.47
CA GLN A 45 0.38 16.35 -14.41
C GLN A 45 0.30 14.89 -14.88
N PRO A 46 1.20 14.01 -14.40
CA PRO A 46 1.15 12.59 -14.73
C PRO A 46 -0.22 12.00 -14.43
N TRP A 47 -0.60 11.01 -15.23
CA TRP A 47 -1.89 10.36 -15.12
C TRP A 47 -1.77 8.84 -15.34
N PRO A 48 -2.37 8.00 -14.46
CA PRO A 48 -2.99 8.37 -13.19
C PRO A 48 -1.97 8.91 -12.17
N PRO A 49 -2.38 9.69 -11.15
CA PRO A 49 -1.46 10.15 -10.10
C PRO A 49 -1.00 8.96 -9.25
N LEU A 50 0.22 8.48 -9.48
CA LEU A 50 0.78 7.33 -8.78
C LEU A 50 1.23 7.72 -7.36
N PRO A 51 1.08 6.83 -6.35
CA PRO A 51 1.50 7.13 -4.98
C PRO A 51 2.97 7.53 -4.85
N THR A 52 3.85 6.91 -5.64
CA THR A 52 5.30 7.20 -5.69
C THR A 52 5.62 8.58 -6.24
N GLU A 53 4.70 9.15 -7.01
CA GLU A 53 4.87 10.45 -7.65
C GLU A 53 4.21 11.56 -6.84
N LEU A 54 3.33 11.27 -5.88
CA LEU A 54 2.63 12.30 -5.10
C LEU A 54 3.60 13.28 -4.42
N ASP A 55 4.82 12.89 -4.08
CA ASP A 55 5.81 13.83 -3.54
C ASP A 55 6.25 14.89 -4.58
N SER A 56 6.31 14.53 -5.87
CA SER A 56 6.60 15.48 -6.95
C SER A 56 5.45 16.47 -7.18
N TYR A 57 4.20 16.09 -6.88
CA TYR A 57 3.01 16.94 -6.96
C TYR A 57 2.97 18.01 -5.85
N SER A 58 3.91 17.93 -4.90
CA SER A 58 4.15 18.95 -3.87
C SER A 58 5.06 20.08 -4.37
N SER A 59 5.37 20.14 -5.68
CA SER A 59 6.18 21.20 -6.27
C SER A 59 5.50 22.57 -6.14
N VAL A 60 5.83 23.29 -5.08
CA VAL A 60 5.37 24.67 -4.83
C VAL A 60 6.45 25.65 -5.29
N PRO A 61 6.10 26.71 -6.04
CA PRO A 61 7.04 27.76 -6.42
C PRO A 61 7.74 28.41 -5.22
N SER A 62 9.02 28.74 -5.37
CA SER A 62 9.81 29.38 -4.31
C SER A 62 9.18 30.70 -3.83
N SER A 63 8.56 31.47 -4.73
CA SER A 63 7.85 32.72 -4.37
C SER A 63 6.71 32.50 -3.38
N VAL A 64 5.90 31.43 -3.56
CA VAL A 64 4.83 31.06 -2.63
C VAL A 64 5.41 30.62 -1.29
N LYS A 65 6.46 29.78 -1.31
CA LYS A 65 7.15 29.34 -0.08
C LYS A 65 7.74 30.51 0.69
N SER A 66 8.39 31.44 0.00
CA SER A 66 8.97 32.65 0.60
C SER A 66 7.88 33.53 1.21
N LEU A 67 6.77 33.77 0.51
CA LEU A 67 5.65 34.54 1.06
C LEU A 67 5.12 33.92 2.36
N LEU A 68 4.83 32.61 2.36
CA LEU A 68 4.32 31.96 3.56
C LEU A 68 5.36 31.85 4.68
N SER A 69 6.64 31.78 4.36
CA SER A 69 7.72 31.83 5.36
C SER A 69 7.80 33.20 6.03
N CYS A 70 7.51 34.29 5.30
CA CYS A 70 7.42 35.63 5.88
C CYS A 70 6.17 35.80 6.76
N LEU A 71 5.03 35.21 6.36
CA LEU A 71 3.78 35.29 7.13
C LEU A 71 3.75 34.37 8.36
N LEU A 72 4.41 33.23 8.28
CA LEU A 72 4.46 32.19 9.31
C LEU A 72 5.94 31.85 9.64
N PRO A 73 6.64 32.68 10.42
CA PRO A 73 8.11 32.62 10.57
C PRO A 73 8.63 31.48 11.48
N GLY A 74 7.78 30.61 12.00
CA GLY A 74 8.21 29.54 12.92
C GLY A 74 9.06 28.47 12.26
N THR A 75 10.14 28.02 12.90
CA THR A 75 11.07 27.02 12.33
C THR A 75 10.79 25.60 12.78
N GLY A 76 9.78 25.38 13.63
CA GLY A 76 9.40 24.06 14.09
C GLY A 76 8.77 23.21 12.97
N GLU A 77 8.80 21.89 13.18
CA GLU A 77 8.28 20.91 12.23
C GLU A 77 6.79 21.12 11.95
N LYS A 78 6.00 21.42 13.00
CA LYS A 78 4.56 21.67 12.88
C LYS A 78 4.27 22.92 12.05
N GLU A 79 5.03 23.99 12.23
CA GLU A 79 4.91 25.22 11.46
C GLU A 79 5.31 25.00 10.00
N GLN A 80 6.32 24.16 9.74
CA GLN A 80 6.69 23.76 8.39
C GLN A 80 5.58 22.97 7.70
N GLN A 81 5.00 21.97 8.37
CA GLN A 81 3.86 21.21 7.86
C GLN A 81 2.66 22.10 7.53
N LEU A 82 2.35 23.08 8.39
CA LEU A 82 1.29 24.06 8.15
C LEU A 82 1.59 24.95 6.93
N ARG A 83 2.83 25.44 6.80
CA ARG A 83 3.24 26.23 5.62
C ARG A 83 3.13 25.44 4.33
N ASP A 84 3.60 24.20 4.31
CA ASP A 84 3.52 23.34 3.12
C ASP A 84 2.06 23.07 2.74
N SER A 85 1.21 22.82 3.73
CA SER A 85 -0.24 22.64 3.55
C SER A 85 -0.91 23.88 2.94
N PHE A 86 -0.60 25.09 3.42
CA PHE A 86 -1.14 26.32 2.87
C PHE A 86 -0.55 26.69 1.50
N CYS A 87 0.72 26.37 1.27
CA CYS A 87 1.34 26.53 -0.04
C CYS A 87 0.59 25.74 -1.11
N MET A 88 0.24 24.49 -0.80
CA MET A 88 -0.54 23.63 -1.68
C MET A 88 -1.96 24.17 -1.94
N ASP A 89 -2.60 24.81 -0.95
CA ASP A 89 -3.89 25.48 -1.11
C ASP A 89 -3.79 26.68 -2.04
N LEU A 90 -2.74 27.50 -1.89
CA LEU A 90 -2.51 28.65 -2.77
C LEU A 90 -2.29 28.21 -4.21
N VAL A 91 -1.46 27.20 -4.46
CA VAL A 91 -1.24 26.66 -5.80
C VAL A 91 -2.55 26.12 -6.40
N TYR A 92 -3.33 25.37 -5.62
CA TYR A 92 -4.60 24.80 -6.07
C TYR A 92 -5.64 25.89 -6.41
N ALA A 93 -5.75 26.92 -5.57
CA ALA A 93 -6.68 28.03 -5.76
C ALA A 93 -6.27 28.93 -6.94
N ILE A 94 -5.00 29.35 -7.00
CA ILE A 94 -4.46 30.24 -8.05
C ILE A 94 -4.49 29.56 -9.41
N SER A 95 -4.22 28.26 -9.48
CA SER A 95 -4.31 27.49 -10.72
C SER A 95 -5.75 27.20 -11.16
N HIS A 96 -6.75 27.64 -10.39
CA HIS A 96 -8.17 27.31 -10.62
C HIS A 96 -8.40 25.80 -10.75
N VAL A 97 -7.85 25.01 -9.82
CA VAL A 97 -8.00 23.54 -9.75
C VAL A 97 -7.31 22.80 -10.91
N LYS A 98 -6.58 23.49 -11.79
CA LYS A 98 -5.84 22.85 -12.89
C LYS A 98 -4.70 21.98 -12.36
N VAL A 99 -3.92 22.51 -11.42
CA VAL A 99 -2.87 21.79 -10.70
C VAL A 99 -3.47 21.16 -9.44
N LYS A 100 -3.58 19.83 -9.40
CA LYS A 100 -4.03 19.09 -8.22
C LYS A 100 -2.80 18.78 -7.37
N THR A 101 -2.69 19.43 -6.21
CA THR A 101 -1.57 19.16 -5.30
C THR A 101 -1.85 17.92 -4.46
N SER A 102 -0.79 17.34 -3.90
CA SER A 102 -0.83 16.07 -3.16
C SER A 102 -1.81 16.12 -2.00
N LYS A 103 -1.86 17.23 -1.26
CA LYS A 103 -2.86 17.47 -0.21
C LYS A 103 -4.29 17.23 -0.70
N HIS A 104 -4.65 17.79 -1.86
CA HIS A 104 -6.03 17.74 -2.34
C HIS A 104 -6.45 16.35 -2.82
N ILE A 105 -5.50 15.57 -3.34
CA ILE A 105 -5.72 14.17 -3.75
C ILE A 105 -5.76 13.27 -2.51
N ILE A 106 -4.72 13.33 -1.66
CA ILE A 106 -4.56 12.47 -0.49
C ILE A 106 -5.68 12.69 0.52
N LEU A 107 -6.08 13.94 0.79
CA LEU A 107 -7.17 14.22 1.73
C LEU A 107 -8.49 13.62 1.26
N ALA A 108 -8.79 13.68 -0.03
CA ALA A 108 -9.99 13.08 -0.59
C ALA A 108 -10.01 11.55 -0.42
N PHE A 109 -8.88 10.89 -0.72
CA PHE A 109 -8.72 9.44 -0.50
C PHE A 109 -8.82 9.07 0.98
N ALA A 110 -8.13 9.79 1.87
CA ALA A 110 -8.14 9.53 3.29
C ALA A 110 -9.56 9.60 3.87
N VAL A 111 -10.32 10.64 3.51
CA VAL A 111 -11.72 10.80 3.95
C VAL A 111 -12.62 9.70 3.38
N LYS A 112 -12.46 9.32 2.10
CA LYS A 112 -13.20 8.20 1.50
C LYS A 112 -12.93 6.90 2.25
N SER A 113 -11.65 6.59 2.52
CA SER A 113 -11.24 5.36 3.19
C SER A 113 -11.67 5.29 4.66
N LEU A 114 -11.57 6.40 5.40
CA LEU A 114 -11.88 6.43 6.83
C LEU A 114 -13.38 6.49 7.12
N THR A 115 -14.16 7.16 6.26
CA THR A 115 -15.57 7.48 6.58
C THR A 115 -16.58 6.90 5.60
N GLY A 116 -16.17 6.58 4.36
CA GLY A 116 -17.10 6.23 3.28
C GLY A 116 -18.14 7.32 2.94
N ASN A 117 -18.03 8.51 3.52
CA ASN A 117 -19.08 9.52 3.46
C ASN A 117 -18.87 10.50 2.29
N VAL A 118 -19.64 10.30 1.22
CA VAL A 118 -19.61 11.15 0.02
C VAL A 118 -19.98 12.61 0.33
N ASN A 119 -20.91 12.85 1.26
CA ASN A 119 -21.31 14.22 1.62
C ASN A 119 -20.18 14.97 2.31
N LEU A 120 -19.38 14.29 3.13
CA LEU A 120 -18.21 14.90 3.76
C LEU A 120 -17.18 15.34 2.70
N ILE A 121 -16.91 14.49 1.71
CA ILE A 121 -16.01 14.83 0.59
C ILE A 121 -16.55 16.03 -0.20
N ARG A 122 -17.87 16.08 -0.44
CA ARG A 122 -18.52 17.23 -1.11
C ARG A 122 -18.38 18.54 -0.32
N ILE A 123 -18.52 18.48 1.00
CA ILE A 123 -18.33 19.64 1.89
C ILE A 123 -16.88 20.13 1.82
N LEU A 124 -15.91 19.22 1.94
CA LEU A 124 -14.48 19.56 1.86
C LEU A 124 -14.09 20.12 0.49
N ASN A 125 -14.63 19.56 -0.59
CA ASN A 125 -14.43 20.08 -1.93
C ASN A 125 -15.03 21.48 -2.09
N ARG A 126 -16.21 21.74 -1.50
CA ARG A 126 -16.83 23.08 -1.50
C ARG A 126 -15.99 24.12 -0.74
N PHE A 127 -15.30 23.71 0.32
CA PHE A 127 -14.31 24.54 1.01
C PHE A 127 -12.96 24.64 0.28
N GLY A 128 -12.79 23.94 -0.84
CA GLY A 128 -11.58 23.99 -1.65
C GLY A 128 -10.42 23.17 -1.09
N HIS A 129 -10.65 22.25 -0.16
CA HIS A 129 -9.58 21.49 0.50
C HIS A 129 -9.23 20.16 -0.18
N CYS A 130 -10.09 19.67 -1.07
CA CYS A 130 -9.85 18.41 -1.76
C CYS A 130 -10.45 18.39 -3.16
N VAL A 131 -10.06 17.40 -3.96
CA VAL A 131 -10.67 17.14 -5.27
C VAL A 131 -12.13 16.72 -5.12
N SER A 132 -12.93 16.86 -6.19
CA SER A 132 -14.32 16.42 -6.18
C SER A 132 -14.41 14.89 -6.06
N TYR A 133 -15.52 14.40 -5.52
CA TYR A 133 -15.79 12.96 -5.46
C TYR A 133 -15.75 12.30 -6.86
N SER A 134 -16.26 13.00 -7.89
CA SER A 134 -16.22 12.53 -9.27
C SER A 134 -14.82 12.41 -9.86
N MET A 135 -13.90 13.29 -9.45
CA MET A 135 -12.48 13.22 -9.82
C MET A 135 -11.78 12.12 -9.04
N LEU A 136 -12.12 11.97 -7.76
CA LEU A 136 -11.59 10.90 -6.91
C LEU A 136 -11.92 9.52 -7.49
N ASP A 137 -13.17 9.28 -7.90
CA ASP A 137 -13.57 8.01 -8.54
C ASP A 137 -12.92 7.80 -9.91
N GLU A 138 -12.67 8.86 -10.68
CA GLU A 138 -11.92 8.78 -11.93
C GLU A 138 -10.46 8.37 -11.68
N ILE A 139 -9.81 8.97 -10.67
CA ILE A 139 -8.46 8.58 -10.25
C ILE A 139 -8.46 7.11 -9.80
N ASP A 140 -9.38 6.71 -8.93
CA ASP A 140 -9.51 5.34 -8.42
C ASP A 140 -9.69 4.32 -9.57
N THR A 141 -10.56 4.65 -10.53
CA THR A 141 -10.79 3.84 -11.74
C THR A 141 -9.54 3.75 -12.60
N SER A 142 -8.85 4.87 -12.84
CA SER A 142 -7.64 4.89 -13.66
C SER A 142 -6.47 4.14 -13.01
N LEU A 143 -6.32 4.21 -11.67
CA LEU A 143 -5.37 3.39 -10.92
C LEU A 143 -5.72 1.90 -11.00
N CYS A 144 -7.02 1.56 -10.93
CA CYS A 144 -7.48 0.19 -11.13
C CYS A 144 -7.16 -0.33 -12.54
N LEU A 145 -7.46 0.44 -13.58
CA LEU A 145 -7.13 0.10 -14.96
C LEU A 145 -5.62 -0.01 -15.21
N HIS A 146 -4.83 0.86 -14.57
CA HIS A 146 -3.38 0.81 -14.66
C HIS A 146 -2.85 -0.50 -14.08
N LYS A 147 -3.37 -0.92 -12.91
CA LYS A 147 -3.04 -2.22 -12.30
C LYS A 147 -3.51 -3.41 -13.14
N LEU A 148 -4.76 -3.40 -13.60
CA LEU A 148 -5.31 -4.47 -14.47
C LEU A 148 -4.58 -4.56 -15.82
N GLY A 149 -4.11 -3.44 -16.34
CA GLY A 149 -3.37 -3.35 -17.58
C GLY A 149 -1.91 -3.76 -17.45
N GLN A 150 -1.31 -3.64 -16.26
CA GLN A 150 0.08 -4.02 -16.01
C GLN A 150 0.26 -5.53 -15.97
N ASP A 151 -0.72 -6.26 -15.44
CA ASP A 151 -0.75 -7.71 -15.52
C ASP A 151 -2.21 -8.20 -15.53
N GLY A 152 -2.61 -8.87 -16.61
CA GLY A 152 -3.74 -9.80 -16.56
C GLY A 152 -3.40 -11.07 -15.77
N GLY A 153 -2.25 -11.10 -15.11
CA GLY A 153 -1.75 -12.18 -14.27
C GLY A 153 -2.20 -12.04 -12.81
N ILE A 154 -2.13 -13.16 -12.09
CA ILE A 154 -2.53 -13.24 -10.68
C ILE A 154 -1.38 -12.76 -9.75
N THR A 155 -0.16 -12.62 -10.29
CA THR A 155 1.06 -12.30 -9.53
C THR A 155 1.22 -10.78 -9.36
N PRO A 156 1.35 -10.27 -8.12
CA PRO A 156 1.54 -8.84 -7.90
C PRO A 156 2.93 -8.33 -8.33
N ASP A 157 2.95 -7.14 -8.89
CA ASP A 157 4.09 -6.29 -9.28
C ASP A 157 5.33 -6.22 -8.38
N GLN A 158 5.13 -6.39 -7.08
CA GLN A 158 6.17 -6.28 -6.05
C GLN A 158 6.85 -7.63 -5.80
N VAL A 159 6.20 -8.73 -6.18
CA VAL A 159 6.73 -10.08 -6.10
C VAL A 159 7.63 -10.30 -7.32
N LYS A 160 8.85 -10.77 -7.10
CA LYS A 160 9.88 -10.91 -8.14
C LYS A 160 10.12 -12.39 -8.46
N PRO A 161 10.39 -12.74 -9.73
CA PRO A 161 10.70 -14.11 -10.10
C PRO A 161 12.01 -14.58 -9.47
N TYR A 162 12.15 -15.90 -9.32
CA TYR A 162 13.30 -16.63 -8.76
C TYR A 162 13.55 -16.41 -7.27
N VAL A 163 12.63 -15.77 -6.56
CA VAL A 163 12.75 -15.56 -5.11
C VAL A 163 11.75 -16.44 -4.36
N PRO A 164 12.19 -17.16 -3.32
CA PRO A 164 11.28 -17.93 -2.48
C PRO A 164 10.11 -17.07 -2.00
N THR A 165 8.91 -17.56 -2.24
CA THR A 165 7.67 -16.84 -1.93
C THR A 165 6.75 -17.78 -1.17
N ALA A 166 6.10 -17.26 -0.12
CA ALA A 166 5.05 -17.94 0.60
C ALA A 166 3.73 -17.20 0.40
N LEU A 167 2.63 -17.94 0.32
CA LEU A 167 1.29 -17.38 0.22
C LEU A 167 0.55 -17.58 1.54
N GLY A 168 -0.24 -16.60 1.94
CA GLY A 168 -1.22 -16.73 3.03
C GLY A 168 -2.60 -16.44 2.48
N CYS A 169 -3.54 -17.37 2.65
CA CYS A 169 -4.91 -17.22 2.16
C CYS A 169 -5.90 -17.27 3.31
N ASP A 170 -6.79 -16.28 3.35
CA ASP A 170 -7.73 -16.10 4.45
C ASP A 170 -9.11 -15.65 3.94
N ASN A 171 -10.15 -15.88 4.74
CA ASN A 171 -11.49 -15.36 4.46
C ASN A 171 -11.60 -13.87 4.80
N ILE A 172 -12.18 -13.10 3.87
CA ILE A 172 -12.69 -11.76 4.18
C ILE A 172 -14.15 -11.92 4.53
N ASP A 173 -14.44 -11.90 5.84
CA ASP A 173 -15.80 -11.76 6.34
C ASP A 173 -16.05 -10.28 6.67
N ARG A 174 -16.62 -9.55 5.71
CA ARG A 174 -17.20 -8.24 6.04
C ARG A 174 -18.53 -8.48 6.74
N LEU A 175 -18.58 -8.11 8.02
CA LEU A 175 -19.83 -7.97 8.78
C LEU A 175 -20.62 -6.79 8.19
N GLU A 176 -21.22 -6.99 7.02
CA GLU A 176 -22.27 -6.11 6.54
C GLU A 176 -23.46 -6.30 7.48
N GLU A 177 -23.79 -5.28 8.29
CA GLU A 177 -24.97 -5.26 9.15
C GLU A 177 -26.24 -5.26 8.30
N THR A 178 -26.52 -6.40 7.69
CA THR A 178 -27.77 -6.67 7.02
C THR A 178 -28.77 -7.05 8.12
N LEU A 179 -29.93 -6.39 8.14
CA LEU A 179 -31.01 -6.65 9.11
C LEU A 179 -31.45 -8.13 9.15
N THR A 180 -31.14 -8.88 8.10
CA THR A 180 -31.47 -10.30 7.92
C THR A 180 -30.31 -11.25 8.19
N GLY A 181 -29.07 -10.73 8.34
CA GLY A 181 -27.84 -11.55 8.29
C GLY A 181 -27.58 -12.20 6.92
N CYS A 182 -28.39 -11.89 5.90
CA CYS A 182 -28.27 -12.40 4.53
C CYS A 182 -27.59 -11.36 3.65
N GLY A 183 -26.59 -11.79 2.86
CA GLY A 183 -25.83 -10.90 1.97
C GLY A 183 -24.48 -10.46 2.50
N THR A 184 -23.97 -11.09 3.57
CA THR A 184 -22.57 -10.92 3.99
C THR A 184 -21.63 -11.26 2.83
N SER A 185 -20.73 -10.34 2.48
CA SER A 185 -19.69 -10.59 1.48
C SER A 185 -18.69 -11.60 2.05
N HIS A 186 -18.87 -12.89 1.73
CA HIS A 186 -17.87 -13.93 1.97
C HIS A 186 -16.94 -14.01 0.77
N ARG A 187 -15.76 -13.43 0.89
CA ARG A 187 -14.73 -13.46 -0.15
C ARG A 187 -13.49 -14.16 0.39
N VAL A 188 -12.61 -14.57 -0.51
CA VAL A 188 -11.27 -15.05 -0.14
C VAL A 188 -10.24 -14.07 -0.65
N ASN A 189 -9.24 -13.79 0.17
CA ASN A 189 -8.11 -12.98 -0.22
C ASN A 189 -6.81 -13.69 0.11
N GLY A 190 -5.75 -13.32 -0.61
CA GLY A 190 -4.42 -13.84 -0.34
C GLY A 190 -3.38 -12.74 -0.24
N ILE A 191 -2.28 -13.06 0.42
CA ILE A 191 -1.06 -12.28 0.42
C ILE A 191 0.08 -13.15 -0.11
N ALA A 192 1.01 -12.54 -0.82
CA ALA A 192 2.31 -13.08 -1.14
C ALA A 192 3.36 -12.41 -0.26
N VAL A 193 4.20 -13.21 0.37
CA VAL A 193 5.28 -12.77 1.25
C VAL A 193 6.60 -13.26 0.66
N GLN A 194 7.52 -12.32 0.47
CA GLN A 194 8.82 -12.58 -0.14
C GLN A 194 9.90 -11.80 0.63
N PRO A 195 11.11 -12.35 0.87
CA PRO A 195 12.21 -11.56 1.41
C PRO A 195 12.53 -10.38 0.48
N ARG A 196 12.83 -9.22 1.06
CA ARG A 196 13.23 -8.05 0.29
C ARG A 196 14.57 -8.31 -0.40
N VAL A 197 14.55 -8.28 -1.72
CA VAL A 197 15.75 -8.40 -2.55
C VAL A 197 16.15 -7.03 -3.11
N PHE A 198 17.45 -6.78 -3.19
CA PHE A 198 18.02 -5.58 -3.81
C PHE A 198 18.65 -5.97 -5.14
N GLY A 199 18.27 -5.29 -6.22
CA GLY A 199 18.77 -5.57 -7.56
C GLY A 199 18.22 -4.59 -8.59
N PRO A 200 18.73 -4.61 -9.84
CA PRO A 200 18.21 -3.78 -10.91
C PRO A 200 16.75 -4.15 -11.15
N GLU A 201 15.84 -3.21 -10.92
CA GLU A 201 14.45 -3.41 -11.30
C GLU A 201 14.36 -3.47 -12.82
N LEU A 202 13.76 -4.54 -13.34
CA LEU A 202 13.38 -4.57 -14.75
C LEU A 202 12.44 -3.38 -15.00
N PRO A 203 12.67 -2.56 -16.04
CA PRO A 203 11.78 -1.47 -16.37
C PRO A 203 10.40 -2.04 -16.64
N LYS A 204 9.43 -1.67 -15.81
CA LYS A 204 8.04 -2.02 -16.04
C LYS A 204 7.57 -1.26 -17.27
N PRO A 205 6.90 -1.90 -18.24
CA PRO A 205 6.28 -1.17 -19.31
C PRO A 205 5.20 -0.25 -18.70
N ALA A 206 5.48 1.06 -18.70
CA ALA A 206 4.47 2.05 -18.38
C ALA A 206 3.38 1.94 -19.45
N ARG A 207 2.19 1.47 -19.06
CA ARG A 207 1.02 1.57 -19.91
C ARG A 207 0.28 2.85 -19.55
N ASP A 208 0.19 3.73 -20.53
CA ASP A 208 -0.59 4.97 -20.45
C ASP A 208 -2.08 4.60 -20.38
N VAL A 209 -2.68 4.84 -19.21
CA VAL A 209 -4.14 4.82 -19.08
C VAL A 209 -4.62 6.21 -19.48
N PRO A 210 -5.30 6.40 -20.62
CA PRO A 210 -5.75 7.73 -21.01
C PRO A 210 -6.79 8.25 -20.01
N LYS A 211 -6.75 9.55 -19.76
CA LYS A 211 -7.76 10.23 -18.96
C LYS A 211 -9.10 10.25 -19.70
N SER A 212 -10.03 9.39 -19.28
CA SER A 212 -11.28 9.11 -20.02
C SER A 212 -12.56 9.58 -19.30
N LYS A 213 -12.45 10.20 -18.11
CA LYS A 213 -13.60 10.49 -17.23
C LYS A 213 -14.40 9.26 -16.80
N GLN A 214 -13.87 8.06 -17.05
CA GLN A 214 -14.44 6.81 -16.62
C GLN A 214 -14.33 6.70 -15.09
N ARG A 215 -15.44 6.36 -14.44
CA ARG A 215 -15.55 6.28 -12.97
C ARG A 215 -15.92 4.88 -12.48
N THR A 216 -15.96 3.94 -13.40
CA THR A 216 -16.37 2.56 -13.15
C THR A 216 -15.57 1.64 -14.05
N VAL A 217 -15.11 0.51 -13.50
CA VAL A 217 -14.50 -0.57 -14.27
C VAL A 217 -15.51 -1.71 -14.33
N SER A 218 -15.90 -2.13 -15.53
CA SER A 218 -16.63 -3.37 -15.75
C SER A 218 -15.62 -4.50 -15.91
N VAL A 219 -15.25 -5.15 -14.79
CA VAL A 219 -14.42 -6.37 -14.84
C VAL A 219 -15.35 -7.56 -14.97
N SER A 220 -15.23 -8.33 -16.05
CA SER A 220 -15.81 -9.67 -16.11
C SER A 220 -15.03 -10.56 -15.16
N LEU A 221 -15.60 -10.87 -14.00
CA LEU A 221 -15.00 -11.82 -13.07
C LEU A 221 -14.97 -13.21 -13.75
N PRO A 222 -13.82 -13.92 -13.73
CA PRO A 222 -13.78 -15.30 -14.20
C PRO A 222 -14.80 -16.13 -13.44
N ALA A 223 -15.54 -16.98 -14.16
CA ALA A 223 -16.36 -17.98 -13.51
C ALA A 223 -15.45 -18.92 -12.72
N LEU A 224 -15.87 -19.31 -11.51
CA LEU A 224 -15.14 -20.33 -10.76
C LEU A 224 -15.07 -21.62 -11.57
N PRO A 225 -13.93 -22.34 -11.51
CA PRO A 225 -13.83 -23.67 -12.10
C PRO A 225 -14.88 -24.59 -11.47
N VAL A 226 -15.53 -25.41 -12.30
CA VAL A 226 -16.44 -26.43 -11.80
C VAL A 226 -15.62 -27.45 -11.02
N TYR A 227 -15.87 -27.56 -9.73
CA TYR A 227 -15.31 -28.61 -8.88
C TYR A 227 -16.41 -29.59 -8.48
N ALA A 228 -16.34 -30.81 -9.03
CA ALA A 228 -17.25 -31.89 -8.66
C ALA A 228 -16.80 -32.47 -7.31
N VAL A 229 -17.56 -32.19 -6.25
CA VAL A 229 -17.25 -32.71 -4.91
C VAL A 229 -17.44 -34.22 -4.91
N GLY A 230 -16.34 -34.96 -4.75
CA GLY A 230 -16.34 -36.41 -4.59
C GLY A 230 -16.80 -36.84 -3.19
N THR A 231 -16.92 -38.15 -2.97
CA THR A 231 -17.20 -38.70 -1.65
C THR A 231 -15.97 -38.55 -0.76
N ARG A 232 -16.11 -37.88 0.39
CA ARG A 232 -15.02 -37.68 1.36
C ARG A 232 -14.14 -38.91 1.54
N CYS A 233 -12.86 -38.75 1.19
CA CYS A 233 -11.83 -39.73 1.44
C CYS A 233 -10.99 -39.34 2.67
N GLY A 234 -10.37 -40.32 3.31
CA GLY A 234 -9.37 -40.09 4.37
C GLY A 234 -7.99 -39.79 3.76
N PRO A 235 -6.99 -39.48 4.61
CA PRO A 235 -5.63 -39.29 4.12
C PRO A 235 -5.12 -40.54 3.39
N PRO A 236 -4.43 -40.38 2.25
CA PRO A 236 -3.77 -41.51 1.58
C PRO A 236 -2.68 -42.07 2.50
N THR A 237 -2.25 -43.31 2.22
CA THR A 237 -1.17 -43.96 2.99
C THR A 237 0.10 -43.11 2.93
N ARG A 238 0.56 -42.63 4.09
CA ARG A 238 1.73 -41.74 4.19
C ARG A 238 2.97 -42.55 4.56
N SER A 239 4.07 -42.33 3.85
CA SER A 239 5.40 -42.72 4.30
C SER A 239 6.00 -41.60 5.16
N TYR A 240 6.49 -41.93 6.34
CA TYR A 240 7.25 -40.98 7.16
C TYR A 240 8.59 -40.68 6.47
N VAL A 241 8.83 -39.41 6.17
CA VAL A 241 10.13 -38.93 5.73
C VAL A 241 10.76 -38.20 6.91
N GLU A 242 11.82 -38.78 7.46
CA GLU A 242 12.58 -38.14 8.53
C GLU A 242 13.45 -37.03 7.93
N VAL A 243 13.02 -35.78 8.05
CA VAL A 243 13.81 -34.62 7.62
C VAL A 243 14.85 -34.32 8.71
N LYS A 244 15.96 -35.06 8.71
CA LYS A 244 17.12 -34.78 9.57
C LYS A 244 17.98 -33.70 8.93
N THR A 245 17.64 -32.44 9.18
CA THR A 245 18.55 -31.31 8.94
C THR A 245 19.06 -30.78 10.29
N ASP A 246 20.27 -30.24 10.30
CA ASP A 246 20.84 -29.59 11.50
C ASP A 246 19.91 -28.47 12.02
N ILE A 247 19.23 -27.80 11.08
CA ILE A 247 18.24 -26.75 11.35
C ILE A 247 17.05 -27.28 12.15
N CYS A 248 16.48 -28.43 11.76
CA CYS A 248 15.39 -29.07 12.51
C CYS A 248 15.83 -29.50 13.91
N ALA A 249 17.05 -30.03 14.05
CA ALA A 249 17.59 -30.43 15.35
C ALA A 249 17.75 -29.22 16.29
N ASP A 250 18.21 -28.08 15.77
CA ASP A 250 18.38 -26.86 16.56
C ASP A 250 17.06 -26.18 16.91
N ALA A 251 16.09 -26.17 15.99
CA ALA A 251 14.73 -25.70 16.28
C ALA A 251 14.07 -26.54 17.38
N LEU A 252 14.20 -27.88 17.32
CA LEU A 252 13.70 -28.79 18.35
C LEU A 252 14.36 -28.54 19.71
N LYS A 253 15.69 -28.39 19.75
CA LYS A 253 16.42 -28.05 20.99
C LYS A 253 15.92 -26.73 21.59
N LYS A 254 15.80 -25.67 20.78
CA LYS A 254 15.29 -24.36 21.23
C LYS A 254 13.87 -24.45 21.79
N ASN A 255 12.99 -25.17 21.11
CA ASN A 255 11.62 -25.40 21.58
C ASN A 255 11.58 -26.20 22.88
N PHE A 256 12.42 -27.21 23.02
CA PHE A 256 12.51 -28.02 24.23
C PHE A 256 13.04 -27.21 25.41
N ILE A 257 14.07 -26.38 25.20
CA ILE A 257 14.60 -25.48 26.22
C ILE A 257 13.51 -24.49 26.67
N TRP A 258 12.81 -23.86 25.73
CA TRP A 258 11.69 -22.95 26.06
C TRP A 258 10.63 -23.64 26.92
N LEU A 259 10.21 -24.84 26.54
CA LEU A 259 9.21 -25.61 27.27
C LEU A 259 9.69 -25.93 28.69
N LEU A 260 10.92 -26.42 28.83
CA LEU A 260 11.52 -26.74 30.13
C LEU A 260 11.61 -25.50 31.03
N CYS A 261 12.07 -24.37 30.50
CA CYS A 261 12.15 -23.12 31.26
C CYS A 261 10.75 -22.66 31.74
N ARG A 262 9.73 -22.74 30.88
CA ARG A 262 8.34 -22.38 31.23
C ARG A 262 7.75 -23.30 32.30
N LEU A 263 8.01 -24.61 32.20
CA LEU A 263 7.57 -25.60 33.18
C LEU A 263 8.26 -25.43 34.53
N HIS A 264 9.56 -25.10 34.54
CA HIS A 264 10.33 -24.85 35.75
C HIS A 264 9.84 -23.59 36.50
N SER A 265 9.51 -22.52 35.76
CA SER A 265 9.02 -21.26 36.32
C SER A 265 7.48 -21.16 36.36
N ALA A 266 6.76 -22.29 36.45
CA ALA A 266 5.30 -22.31 36.30
C ALA A 266 4.52 -21.44 37.30
N THR A 267 5.03 -21.27 38.52
CA THR A 267 4.38 -20.48 39.59
C THR A 267 4.66 -18.99 39.53
N ASN A 268 5.78 -18.58 38.92
CA ASN A 268 6.16 -17.18 38.74
C ASN A 268 6.82 -17.02 37.36
N GLN A 269 5.98 -17.04 36.33
CA GLN A 269 6.41 -17.19 34.95
C GLN A 269 7.16 -15.95 34.46
N SER A 270 8.49 -16.01 34.50
CA SER A 270 9.38 -14.99 33.96
C SER A 270 9.77 -15.24 32.50
N VAL A 271 9.51 -16.45 31.98
CA VAL A 271 9.83 -16.80 30.60
C VAL A 271 8.68 -16.34 29.69
N PRO A 272 8.97 -15.53 28.66
CA PRO A 272 7.94 -15.05 27.75
C PRO A 272 7.23 -16.19 27.00
N SER A 273 6.12 -15.84 26.35
CA SER A 273 5.47 -16.73 25.39
C SER A 273 6.48 -17.17 24.31
N TRP A 274 6.13 -18.23 23.58
CA TRP A 274 7.01 -18.83 22.57
C TRP A 274 7.57 -17.78 21.60
N THR A 275 6.73 -16.87 21.12
CA THR A 275 7.13 -15.77 20.24
C THR A 275 8.14 -14.85 20.90
N GLY A 276 7.85 -14.38 22.12
CA GLY A 276 8.78 -13.51 22.86
C GLY A 276 10.11 -14.18 23.17
N TYR A 277 10.10 -15.48 23.46
CA TYR A 277 11.32 -16.26 23.66
C TYR A 277 12.15 -16.34 22.38
N ASN A 278 11.54 -16.62 21.23
CA ASN A 278 12.26 -16.70 19.96
C ASN A 278 12.81 -15.34 19.51
N ILE A 279 12.09 -14.25 19.76
CA ILE A 279 12.60 -12.88 19.53
C ILE A 279 13.87 -12.67 20.37
N LEU A 280 13.80 -12.89 21.69
CA LEU A 280 14.96 -12.71 22.56
C LEU A 280 16.13 -13.61 22.20
N ALA A 281 15.86 -14.87 21.85
CA ALA A 281 16.86 -15.86 21.48
C ALA A 281 17.47 -15.62 20.09
N SER A 282 16.87 -14.75 19.28
CA SER A 282 17.31 -14.46 17.90
C SER A 282 17.65 -12.99 17.67
N ASN A 283 17.74 -12.19 18.74
CA ASN A 283 18.04 -10.76 18.68
C ASN A 283 19.40 -10.40 18.03
N SER A 284 20.30 -11.38 17.86
CA SER A 284 21.60 -11.20 17.21
C SER A 284 21.61 -11.54 15.72
N VAL A 285 20.47 -11.93 15.15
CA VAL A 285 20.36 -12.30 13.73
C VAL A 285 19.82 -11.11 12.95
N ASP A 286 20.54 -10.67 11.92
CA ASP A 286 20.06 -9.65 11.00
C ASP A 286 18.86 -10.20 10.22
N VAL A 287 17.67 -9.64 10.45
CA VAL A 287 16.44 -10.04 9.75
C VAL A 287 16.30 -9.23 8.47
N ILE A 288 16.27 -9.91 7.33
CA ILE A 288 15.91 -9.28 6.06
C ILE A 288 14.39 -9.02 6.10
N PRO A 289 13.94 -7.76 5.99
CA PRO A 289 12.52 -7.46 5.99
C PRO A 289 11.84 -8.11 4.78
N SER A 290 10.60 -8.56 4.96
CA SER A 290 9.80 -9.11 3.86
C SER A 290 9.00 -8.03 3.16
N VAL A 291 8.75 -8.22 1.86
CA VAL A 291 7.75 -7.51 1.08
C VAL A 291 6.46 -8.31 1.14
N VAL A 292 5.35 -7.64 1.42
CA VAL A 292 4.01 -8.23 1.45
C VAL A 292 3.18 -7.61 0.34
N SER A 293 2.57 -8.44 -0.49
CA SER A 293 1.75 -8.00 -1.62
C SER A 293 0.41 -8.72 -1.62
N TYR A 294 -0.67 -7.98 -1.89
CA TYR A 294 -2.02 -8.56 -1.93
C TYR A 294 -2.28 -9.24 -3.27
N LEU A 295 -2.80 -10.47 -3.21
CA LEU A 295 -3.30 -11.21 -4.36
C LEU A 295 -4.70 -10.70 -4.76
N PRO A 296 -5.15 -10.95 -6.00
CA PRO A 296 -6.51 -10.68 -6.41
C PRO A 296 -7.54 -11.40 -5.51
N THR A 297 -8.56 -10.67 -5.06
CA THR A 297 -9.64 -11.23 -4.26
C THR A 297 -10.51 -12.16 -5.10
N ILE A 298 -10.77 -13.37 -4.61
CA ILE A 298 -11.76 -14.29 -5.18
C ILE A 298 -13.11 -13.91 -4.60
N ASN A 299 -14.02 -13.44 -5.46
CA ASN A 299 -15.37 -13.02 -5.06
C ASN A 299 -16.32 -14.22 -4.92
N ALA A 300 -15.96 -15.15 -4.05
CA ALA A 300 -16.77 -16.30 -3.70
C ALA A 300 -16.47 -16.77 -2.27
N PRO A 301 -17.43 -17.46 -1.61
CA PRO A 301 -17.25 -17.89 -0.23
C PRO A 301 -16.14 -18.92 -0.06
N ALA A 302 -15.33 -18.77 0.98
CA ALA A 302 -14.33 -19.74 1.46
C ALA A 302 -14.94 -21.13 1.76
N THR A 303 -16.25 -21.18 2.00
CA THR A 303 -16.97 -22.42 2.30
C THR A 303 -17.16 -23.33 1.08
N GLN A 304 -17.09 -22.80 -0.14
CA GLN A 304 -17.30 -23.57 -1.35
C GLN A 304 -16.00 -24.25 -1.82
N MET A 305 -16.07 -25.56 -2.11
CA MET A 305 -14.90 -26.32 -2.59
C MET A 305 -14.35 -25.79 -3.92
N ALA A 306 -15.21 -25.25 -4.79
CA ALA A 306 -14.78 -24.61 -6.03
C ALA A 306 -13.90 -23.36 -5.78
N THR A 307 -14.23 -22.56 -4.77
CA THR A 307 -13.38 -21.43 -4.34
C THR A 307 -12.03 -21.93 -3.86
N VAL A 308 -12.02 -22.96 -3.00
CA VAL A 308 -10.77 -23.52 -2.46
C VAL A 308 -9.90 -24.14 -3.55
N HIS A 309 -10.51 -24.81 -4.52
CA HIS A 309 -9.82 -25.33 -5.69
C HIS A 309 -9.21 -24.21 -6.56
N GLU A 310 -9.94 -23.11 -6.76
CA GLU A 310 -9.41 -21.94 -7.47
C GLU A 310 -8.22 -21.32 -6.73
N ILE A 311 -8.22 -21.27 -5.39
CA ILE A 311 -7.04 -20.82 -4.63
C ILE A 311 -5.81 -21.66 -4.99
N LEU A 312 -5.94 -22.98 -5.02
CA LEU A 312 -4.82 -23.88 -5.36
C LEU A 312 -4.34 -23.68 -6.80
N LEU A 313 -5.25 -23.53 -7.76
CA LEU A 313 -4.90 -23.22 -9.15
C LEU A 313 -4.21 -21.86 -9.29
N GLN A 314 -4.63 -20.85 -8.52
CA GLN A 314 -3.98 -19.55 -8.50
C GLN A 314 -2.58 -19.63 -7.90
N SER A 315 -2.41 -20.34 -6.78
CA SER A 315 -1.10 -20.58 -6.15
C SER A 315 -0.12 -21.27 -7.10
N GLU A 316 -0.55 -22.29 -7.83
CA GLU A 316 0.28 -22.96 -8.84
C GLU A 316 0.65 -22.01 -10.00
N LYS A 317 -0.30 -21.22 -10.51
CA LYS A 317 -0.02 -20.22 -11.55
C LYS A 317 1.00 -19.19 -11.10
N ILE A 318 0.90 -18.71 -9.85
CA ILE A 318 1.87 -17.78 -9.26
C ILE A 318 3.24 -18.46 -9.12
N MET A 319 3.30 -19.69 -8.61
CA MET A 319 4.55 -20.45 -8.48
C MET A 319 5.27 -20.60 -9.83
N ASN A 320 4.50 -20.95 -10.87
CA ASN A 320 5.03 -21.10 -12.22
C ASN A 320 5.50 -19.76 -12.82
N SER A 321 4.76 -18.66 -12.62
CA SER A 321 5.18 -17.33 -13.10
C SER A 321 6.41 -16.80 -12.39
N LEU A 322 6.64 -17.21 -11.13
CA LEU A 322 7.82 -16.88 -10.37
C LEU A 322 9.01 -17.80 -10.65
N HIS A 323 8.85 -18.85 -11.46
CA HIS A 323 9.91 -19.82 -11.75
C HIS A 323 10.54 -20.45 -10.50
N ILE A 324 9.73 -20.71 -9.47
CA ILE A 324 10.18 -21.37 -8.24
C ILE A 324 9.66 -22.81 -8.21
N SER A 325 10.46 -23.73 -7.66
CA SER A 325 10.13 -25.16 -7.69
C SER A 325 9.16 -25.60 -6.61
N ASN A 326 9.12 -24.87 -5.49
CA ASN A 326 8.26 -25.15 -4.34
C ASN A 326 7.73 -23.84 -3.77
N MET A 327 6.51 -23.86 -3.26
CA MET A 327 5.86 -22.71 -2.63
C MET A 327 5.08 -23.19 -1.41
N SER A 328 5.22 -22.49 -0.28
CA SER A 328 4.34 -22.71 0.88
C SER A 328 3.06 -21.88 0.71
N VAL A 329 1.93 -22.49 1.00
CA VAL A 329 0.62 -21.84 1.05
C VAL A 329 -0.01 -22.12 2.40
N THR A 330 -0.17 -21.07 3.19
CA THR A 330 -0.72 -21.11 4.55
C THR A 330 -2.19 -20.79 4.54
N PHE A 331 -2.96 -21.54 5.32
CA PHE A 331 -4.40 -21.38 5.47
C PHE A 331 -4.82 -21.44 6.94
N ASP A 332 -5.88 -20.70 7.29
CA ASP A 332 -6.59 -20.90 8.54
C ASP A 332 -7.10 -22.35 8.69
N GLN A 333 -7.53 -22.74 9.89
CA GLN A 333 -7.95 -24.13 10.12
C GLN A 333 -9.13 -24.56 9.26
N ALA A 334 -10.10 -23.68 9.03
CA ALA A 334 -11.29 -24.01 8.26
C ALA A 334 -10.97 -24.25 6.78
N LEU A 335 -10.18 -23.37 6.16
CA LEU A 335 -9.71 -23.51 4.78
C LEU A 335 -8.75 -24.69 4.65
N TYR A 336 -7.79 -24.85 5.57
CA TYR A 336 -6.82 -25.95 5.54
C TYR A 336 -7.52 -27.32 5.47
N CYS A 337 -8.60 -27.52 6.25
CA CYS A 337 -9.36 -28.77 6.22
C CYS A 337 -9.96 -29.06 4.83
N LYS A 338 -10.49 -28.03 4.16
CA LYS A 338 -11.06 -28.16 2.81
C LYS A 338 -10.01 -28.39 1.75
N VAL A 339 -8.90 -27.65 1.84
CA VAL A 339 -7.74 -27.82 0.98
C VAL A 339 -7.22 -29.25 1.07
N THR A 340 -7.12 -29.79 2.27
CA THR A 340 -6.71 -31.16 2.54
C THR A 340 -7.68 -32.18 1.91
N GLU A 341 -8.99 -31.95 2.02
CA GLU A 341 -10.03 -32.79 1.38
C GLU A 341 -9.88 -32.81 -0.15
N ILE A 342 -9.54 -31.68 -0.77
CA ILE A 342 -9.24 -31.62 -2.22
C ILE A 342 -7.97 -32.41 -2.55
N LEU A 343 -6.89 -32.22 -1.80
CA LEU A 343 -5.62 -32.90 -2.08
C LEU A 343 -5.73 -34.42 -1.96
N TRP A 344 -6.47 -34.93 -0.98
CA TRP A 344 -6.65 -36.38 -0.84
C TRP A 344 -7.43 -36.99 -2.01
N HIS A 345 -8.26 -36.19 -2.68
CA HIS A 345 -8.95 -36.60 -3.89
C HIS A 345 -8.09 -36.50 -5.16
N ILE A 346 -7.17 -35.54 -5.22
CA ILE A 346 -6.33 -35.29 -6.40
C ILE A 346 -4.90 -35.78 -6.10
N GLU A 347 -4.67 -37.09 -6.24
CA GLU A 347 -3.41 -37.77 -5.87
C GLU A 347 -2.14 -37.18 -6.50
N THR A 348 -2.25 -36.44 -7.62
CA THR A 348 -1.10 -35.87 -8.35
C THR A 348 -1.19 -34.37 -8.63
N GLY A 349 -2.17 -33.66 -8.06
CA GLY A 349 -2.55 -32.32 -8.55
C GLY A 349 -1.57 -31.21 -8.22
N PHE A 350 -1.01 -31.20 -7.00
CA PHE A 350 -0.23 -30.08 -6.47
C PHE A 350 1.01 -30.54 -5.69
N PRO A 351 1.92 -31.35 -6.27
CA PRO A 351 3.02 -31.97 -5.53
C PRO A 351 4.07 -30.98 -5.02
N THR A 352 4.11 -29.76 -5.57
CA THR A 352 5.09 -28.71 -5.28
C THR A 352 4.55 -27.60 -4.36
N LEU A 353 3.26 -27.65 -3.99
CA LEU A 353 2.68 -26.74 -3.01
C LEU A 353 2.76 -27.39 -1.62
N CYS A 354 3.62 -26.84 -0.75
CA CYS A 354 3.64 -27.19 0.67
C CYS A 354 2.48 -26.49 1.37
N GLN A 355 1.71 -27.21 2.17
CA GLN A 355 0.54 -26.65 2.85
C GLN A 355 0.80 -26.54 4.33
N ASP A 356 0.62 -25.33 4.85
CA ASP A 356 0.83 -25.05 6.25
C ASP A 356 -0.48 -24.61 6.91
N LEU A 357 -0.77 -25.19 8.07
CA LEU A 357 -1.89 -24.76 8.90
C LEU A 357 -1.46 -23.52 9.69
N GLU A 358 -2.26 -22.45 9.67
CA GLU A 358 -1.97 -21.17 10.34
C GLU A 358 -1.93 -21.27 11.89
N CYS A 359 -2.28 -22.42 12.44
CA CYS A 359 -1.95 -22.78 13.80
C CYS A 359 -0.50 -23.26 13.87
N PHE A 360 0.38 -22.33 14.28
CA PHE A 360 1.69 -22.61 14.87
C PHE A 360 1.79 -24.04 15.43
N THR A 361 2.38 -24.94 14.65
CA THR A 361 2.95 -26.17 15.16
C THR A 361 4.34 -26.37 14.57
N PRO A 362 5.28 -26.82 15.41
CA PRO A 362 6.68 -26.51 15.30
C PRO A 362 7.39 -27.59 14.50
N SER A 363 7.32 -27.50 13.18
CA SER A 363 8.17 -28.31 12.32
C SER A 363 8.16 -27.67 10.95
N VAL A 364 9.32 -27.14 10.54
CA VAL A 364 9.64 -26.68 9.19
C VAL A 364 9.25 -25.23 8.81
N CYS A 365 9.17 -24.32 9.78
CA CYS A 365 9.25 -22.87 9.48
C CYS A 365 10.44 -22.24 10.21
N SER A 366 11.64 -22.67 9.84
CA SER A 366 12.86 -21.90 10.04
C SER A 366 13.27 -21.38 8.68
N TRP A 367 12.83 -20.16 8.35
CA TRP A 367 13.45 -19.38 7.29
C TRP A 367 14.80 -18.89 7.80
N VAL A 368 15.87 -19.56 7.37
CA VAL A 368 17.23 -19.04 7.25
C VAL A 368 17.76 -19.47 5.90
#